data_AF-A0A1X0DQ47-F1
#
_entry.id   AF-A0A1X0DQ47-F1
#
_cell.length_a   1.000
_cell.length_b   1.000
_cell.length_c   1.000
_cell.angle_alpha   90.00
_cell.angle_beta   90.00
_cell.angle_gamma   90.00
#
_symmetry.space_group_name_H-M   'P 1'
#
loop_
_entity.id
_entity.type
_entity.pdbx_description
1 polymer ?
#
loop_
_entity_poly.entity_id
_entity_poly.type
_entity_poly.pdbx_seq_one_letter_code
_entity_poly.pdbx_strand_id
1 'polypeptide(L)'
;MGWIRKAFGVGRIAERAAPAPRPVVKPPAGVRGSLQIRHVDAGSCNGCEVEIAGAFGPVYDAERFGARLVASPRHADALLVTGVVTRNMAGPLRTTLDATPQPRRVIACGDCALNRGVFGDAYGVVGAVGEVVPVDVEIPGCPPTPSQIIAALRSVTGK
;
A
#
# COMPACT_ATOMS: atom_id res chain seq x y z
N MET A 1 -13.73 -25.59 -30.01
CA MET A 1 -12.94 -24.63 -29.20
C MET A 1 -11.52 -25.17 -29.06
N GLY A 2 -10.51 -24.54 -29.68
CA GLY A 2 -9.14 -25.06 -29.73
C GLY A 2 -8.38 -24.93 -28.41
N TRP A 3 -7.48 -25.89 -28.15
CA TRP A 3 -6.63 -25.97 -26.95
C TRP A 3 -5.84 -24.70 -26.65
N ILE A 4 -5.43 -23.95 -27.68
CA ILE A 4 -4.77 -22.62 -27.56
C ILE A 4 -5.68 -21.62 -26.83
N ARG A 5 -6.95 -21.53 -27.21
CA ARG A 5 -7.91 -20.60 -26.59
C ARG A 5 -8.23 -21.01 -25.15
N LYS A 6 -8.19 -22.32 -24.85
CA LYS A 6 -8.30 -22.86 -23.49
C LYS A 6 -7.03 -22.57 -22.69
N ALA A 7 -5.84 -22.65 -23.26
CA ALA A 7 -4.58 -22.27 -22.62
C ALA A 7 -4.53 -20.78 -22.29
N PHE A 8 -5.00 -19.91 -23.19
CA PHE A 8 -5.11 -18.46 -22.91
C PHE A 8 -6.21 -18.12 -21.89
N GLY A 9 -7.23 -18.97 -21.74
CA GLY A 9 -8.33 -18.78 -20.78
C GLY A 9 -8.06 -19.35 -19.39
N VAL A 10 -7.45 -20.54 -19.31
CA VAL A 10 -7.08 -21.25 -18.08
C VAL A 10 -5.73 -20.77 -17.53
N GLY A 11 -4.84 -20.28 -18.40
CA GLY A 11 -3.50 -19.79 -18.03
C GLY A 11 -3.47 -18.37 -17.45
N ARG A 12 -4.63 -17.70 -17.31
CA ARG A 12 -4.71 -16.40 -16.61
C ARG A 12 -5.33 -16.61 -15.23
N ILE A 13 -4.47 -16.76 -14.23
CA ILE A 13 -4.88 -16.72 -12.82
C ILE A 13 -5.23 -15.28 -12.42
N ALA A 14 -4.52 -14.30 -12.99
CA ALA A 14 -4.73 -12.89 -12.70
C ALA A 14 -6.02 -12.35 -13.33
N GLU A 15 -6.79 -11.61 -12.54
CA GLU A 15 -7.96 -10.85 -12.99
C GLU A 15 -7.58 -9.85 -14.07
N ARG A 16 -8.53 -9.53 -14.95
CA ARG A 16 -8.29 -8.55 -16.01
C ARG A 16 -8.02 -7.18 -15.39
N ALA A 17 -6.93 -6.54 -15.82
CA ALA A 17 -6.62 -5.18 -15.41
C ALA A 17 -7.74 -4.23 -15.85
N ALA A 18 -8.33 -3.52 -14.88
CA ALA A 18 -9.17 -2.36 -15.16
C ALA A 18 -8.34 -1.26 -15.85
N PRO A 19 -8.98 -0.28 -16.53
CA PRO A 19 -8.29 0.89 -17.08
C PRO A 19 -7.40 1.58 -16.04
N ALA A 20 -6.34 2.25 -16.48
CA ALA A 20 -5.44 3.00 -15.60
C ALA A 20 -6.22 4.06 -14.82
N PRO A 21 -6.15 4.08 -13.47
CA PRO A 21 -6.81 5.10 -12.69
C PRO A 21 -6.16 6.47 -12.96
N ARG A 22 -6.95 7.54 -12.83
CA ARG A 22 -6.39 8.89 -12.87
C ARG A 22 -5.39 9.03 -11.71
N PRO A 23 -4.17 9.53 -11.95
CA PRO A 23 -3.20 9.75 -10.88
C PRO A 23 -3.80 10.68 -9.82
N VAL A 24 -3.86 10.22 -8.58
CA VAL A 24 -4.35 11.02 -7.44
C VAL A 24 -3.24 11.93 -6.92
N VAL A 25 -1.99 11.49 -7.05
CA VAL A 25 -0.80 12.23 -6.63
C VAL A 25 0.19 12.26 -7.79
N LYS A 26 0.95 13.35 -7.92
CA LYS A 26 2.07 13.39 -8.87
C LYS A 26 3.07 12.29 -8.46
N PRO A 27 3.39 11.33 -9.36
CA PRO A 27 4.40 10.33 -9.09
C PRO A 27 5.68 11.01 -8.58
N PRO A 28 6.42 10.40 -7.65
CA PRO A 28 7.69 10.97 -7.18
C PRO A 28 8.55 11.36 -8.38
N ALA A 29 9.36 12.42 -8.23
CA ALA A 29 10.34 12.74 -9.26
C ALA A 29 11.20 11.49 -9.49
N GLY A 30 11.18 10.92 -10.69
CA GLY A 30 11.97 9.74 -11.04
C GLY A 30 11.32 8.36 -10.81
N VAL A 31 10.16 8.27 -10.16
CA VAL A 31 9.49 6.97 -9.89
C VAL A 31 8.22 6.89 -10.73
N ARG A 32 8.32 6.30 -11.92
CA ARG A 32 7.18 6.00 -12.81
C ARG A 32 7.30 4.57 -13.30
N GLY A 33 6.26 3.78 -13.12
CA GLY A 33 6.20 2.40 -13.59
C GLY A 33 7.04 1.37 -12.84
N SER A 34 7.81 1.77 -11.82
CA SER A 34 8.50 0.92 -10.86
C SER A 34 8.44 1.60 -9.49
N LEU A 35 7.81 0.98 -8.51
CA LEU A 35 7.56 1.51 -7.17
C LEU A 35 7.92 0.42 -6.16
N GLN A 36 9.05 0.60 -5.46
CA GLN A 36 9.47 -0.31 -4.40
C GLN A 36 8.83 0.13 -3.08
N ILE A 37 8.10 -0.75 -2.42
CA ILE A 37 7.25 -0.42 -1.28
C ILE A 37 7.74 -1.18 -0.05
N ARG A 38 8.00 -0.48 1.04
CA ARG A 38 8.15 -1.11 2.36
C ARG A 38 6.84 -0.97 3.14
N HIS A 39 6.20 -2.10 3.42
CA HIS A 39 5.06 -2.13 4.33
C HIS A 39 5.50 -1.90 5.78
N VAL A 40 4.77 -1.10 6.55
CA VAL A 40 5.03 -0.84 7.96
C VAL A 40 3.73 -0.98 8.72
N ASP A 41 3.63 -2.03 9.53
CA ASP A 41 2.55 -2.16 10.51
C ASP A 41 2.88 -1.27 11.73
N ALA A 42 2.06 -0.25 11.98
CA ALA A 42 2.22 0.66 13.11
C ALA A 42 1.36 0.29 14.34
N GLY A 43 0.52 -0.74 14.24
CA GLY A 43 -0.51 -1.08 15.22
C GLY A 43 -1.80 -1.62 14.60
N SER A 44 -1.68 -2.43 13.55
CA SER A 44 -2.80 -3.04 12.84
C SER A 44 -3.34 -4.28 13.57
N CYS A 45 -4.55 -4.69 13.20
CA CYS A 45 -5.18 -5.94 13.63
C CYS A 45 -4.96 -7.10 12.64
N ASN A 46 -4.02 -6.96 11.71
CA ASN A 46 -3.75 -7.86 10.57
C ASN A 46 -4.81 -7.86 9.45
N GLY A 47 -5.91 -7.11 9.57
CA GLY A 47 -6.96 -7.08 8.55
C GLY A 47 -6.49 -6.46 7.23
N CYS A 48 -5.78 -5.33 7.29
CA CYS A 48 -5.25 -4.68 6.08
C CYS A 48 -4.13 -5.51 5.45
N GLU A 49 -3.33 -6.21 6.26
CA GLU A 49 -2.22 -7.05 5.83
C GLU A 49 -2.69 -8.24 4.99
N VAL A 50 -3.83 -8.84 5.34
CA VAL A 50 -4.45 -9.90 4.54
C VAL A 50 -4.85 -9.39 3.15
N GLU A 51 -5.44 -8.20 3.06
CA GLU A 51 -5.81 -7.62 1.77
C GLU A 51 -4.61 -7.14 0.97
N ILE A 52 -3.56 -6.64 1.63
CA ILE A 52 -2.27 -6.34 1.00
C ILE A 52 -1.67 -7.62 0.42
N ALA A 53 -1.62 -8.71 1.20
CA ALA A 53 -1.14 -10.00 0.70
C ALA A 53 -1.98 -10.49 -0.48
N GLY A 54 -3.31 -10.29 -0.44
CA GLY A 54 -4.21 -10.55 -1.56
C GLY A 54 -3.86 -9.74 -2.81
N ALA A 55 -3.61 -8.43 -2.65
CA ALA A 55 -3.26 -7.52 -3.76
C ALA A 55 -1.95 -7.93 -4.48
N PHE A 56 -0.95 -8.43 -3.73
CA PHE A 56 0.30 -8.95 -4.29
C PHE A 56 0.23 -10.46 -4.64
N GLY A 57 -0.90 -11.11 -4.36
CA GLY A 57 -1.16 -12.50 -4.73
C GLY A 57 -1.42 -12.68 -6.23
N PRO A 58 -1.44 -13.93 -6.72
CA PRO A 58 -1.51 -14.24 -8.15
C PRO A 58 -2.84 -13.86 -8.83
N VAL A 59 -3.90 -13.63 -8.05
CA VAL A 59 -5.23 -13.24 -8.56
C VAL A 59 -5.24 -11.76 -8.93
N TYR A 60 -4.68 -10.90 -8.09
CA TYR A 60 -4.76 -9.45 -8.27
C TYR A 60 -3.49 -8.88 -8.92
N ASP A 61 -2.34 -9.49 -8.60
CA ASP A 61 -1.02 -9.27 -9.21
C ASP A 61 -0.68 -7.78 -9.33
N ALA A 62 -0.46 -7.11 -8.19
CA ALA A 62 0.00 -5.73 -8.17
C ALA A 62 1.36 -5.52 -8.86
N GLU A 63 2.21 -6.57 -8.92
CA GLU A 63 3.55 -6.49 -9.51
C GLU A 63 3.53 -6.19 -11.01
N ARG A 64 2.50 -6.64 -11.76
CA ARG A 64 2.34 -6.28 -13.17
C ARG A 64 2.20 -4.77 -13.43
N PHE A 65 1.78 -4.01 -12.41
CA PHE A 65 1.68 -2.55 -12.47
C PHE A 65 2.94 -1.84 -11.96
N GLY A 66 4.00 -2.59 -11.69
CA GLY A 66 5.30 -2.08 -11.25
C GLY A 66 5.39 -1.80 -9.76
N ALA A 67 4.41 -2.21 -8.95
CA ALA A 67 4.49 -2.10 -7.49
C ALA A 67 5.11 -3.38 -6.92
N ARG A 68 6.13 -3.28 -6.06
CA ARG A 68 6.79 -4.45 -5.47
C ARG A 68 7.07 -4.24 -3.99
N LEU A 69 6.85 -5.27 -3.17
CA LEU A 69 7.23 -5.24 -1.76
C LEU A 69 8.73 -5.49 -1.57
N VAL A 70 9.39 -4.64 -0.79
CA VAL A 70 10.80 -4.76 -0.42
C VAL A 70 10.96 -4.88 1.10
N ALA A 71 11.97 -5.64 1.52
CA ALA A 71 12.22 -5.92 2.93
C ALA A 71 12.84 -4.72 3.69
N SER A 72 13.69 -3.95 3.01
CA SER A 72 14.44 -2.85 3.62
C SER A 72 13.88 -1.50 3.20
N PRO A 73 13.65 -0.56 4.15
CA PRO A 73 13.27 0.81 3.81
C PRO A 73 14.32 1.53 2.96
N ARG A 74 15.59 1.10 3.02
CA ARG A 74 16.68 1.66 2.21
C ARG A 74 16.56 1.35 0.71
N HIS A 75 15.74 0.36 0.36
CA HIS A 75 15.46 -0.02 -1.03
C HIS A 75 14.05 0.42 -1.47
N ALA A 76 13.34 1.17 -0.62
CA ALA A 76 11.96 1.56 -0.88
C ALA A 76 11.90 2.98 -1.45
N ASP A 77 10.96 3.18 -2.36
CA ASP A 77 10.52 4.47 -2.89
C ASP A 77 9.23 4.94 -2.20
N ALA A 78 8.54 4.04 -1.50
CA ALA A 78 7.34 4.35 -0.72
C ALA A 78 7.22 3.50 0.54
N LEU A 79 6.56 4.07 1.55
CA LEU A 79 6.09 3.36 2.72
C LEU A 79 4.58 3.13 2.60
N LEU A 80 4.14 1.90 2.80
CA LEU A 80 2.73 1.55 2.95
C LEU A 80 2.46 1.28 4.42
N VAL A 81 1.80 2.20 5.10
CA VAL A 81 1.62 2.17 6.56
C VAL A 81 0.20 1.76 6.89
N THR A 82 0.05 0.79 7.80
CA THR A 82 -1.24 0.26 8.25
C THR A 82 -1.41 0.42 9.76
N GLY A 83 -2.68 0.37 10.19
CA GLY A 83 -3.05 0.40 11.59
C GLY A 83 -3.02 1.80 12.22
N VAL A 84 -3.46 1.86 13.47
CA VAL A 84 -3.23 3.06 14.30
C VAL A 84 -1.76 3.17 14.64
N VAL A 85 -1.24 4.37 14.87
CA VAL A 85 0.13 4.50 15.36
C VAL A 85 0.13 4.30 16.87
N THR A 86 0.58 3.13 17.31
CA THR A 86 0.74 2.84 18.75
C THR A 86 1.92 3.62 19.32
N ARG A 87 1.91 3.86 20.65
CA ARG A 87 3.01 4.53 21.36
C ARG A 87 4.38 3.91 21.08
N ASN A 88 4.43 2.58 21.02
CA ASN A 88 5.67 1.85 20.80
C ASN A 88 6.14 1.92 19.34
N MET A 89 5.23 2.15 18.39
CA MET A 89 5.54 2.23 16.96
C MET A 89 5.81 3.64 16.44
N ALA A 90 5.47 4.69 17.19
CA ALA A 90 5.71 6.07 16.75
C ALA A 90 7.20 6.36 16.44
N GLY A 91 8.11 5.88 17.30
CA GLY A 91 9.55 5.99 17.08
C GLY A 91 10.02 5.17 15.86
N PRO A 92 9.77 3.85 15.83
CA PRO A 92 10.11 2.99 14.69
C PRO A 92 9.58 3.48 13.34
N LEU A 93 8.36 4.03 13.29
CA LEU A 93 7.77 4.57 12.07
C LEU A 93 8.59 5.76 11.54
N ARG A 94 8.94 6.72 12.42
CA ARG A 94 9.78 7.88 12.06
C ARG A 94 11.17 7.45 11.61
N THR A 95 11.81 6.55 12.34
CA THR A 95 13.12 5.99 11.96
C THR A 95 13.07 5.29 10.60
N THR A 96 11.98 4.58 10.31
CA THR A 96 11.80 3.91 9.02
C THR A 96 11.67 4.93 7.90
N LEU A 97 10.88 5.99 8.11
CA LEU A 97 10.75 7.11 7.16
C LEU A 97 12.08 7.80 6.90
N ASP A 98 12.87 8.06 7.94
CA ASP A 98 14.19 8.69 7.82
C ASP A 98 15.20 7.80 7.10
N ALA A 99 15.10 6.48 7.25
CA ALA A 99 15.93 5.50 6.56
C ALA A 99 15.57 5.31 5.08
N THR A 100 14.40 5.78 4.64
CA THR A 100 13.95 5.68 3.24
C THR A 100 14.55 6.81 2.39
N PRO A 101 15.22 6.50 1.26
CA PRO A 101 15.82 7.51 0.37
C PRO A 101 14.79 8.51 -0.16
N GLN A 102 15.21 9.74 -0.42
CA GLN A 102 14.41 10.71 -1.16
C GLN A 102 14.71 10.60 -2.67
N PRO A 103 13.71 10.75 -3.57
CA PRO A 103 12.31 11.10 -3.30
C PRO A 103 11.44 9.89 -2.89
N ARG A 104 10.65 10.03 -1.80
CA ARG A 104 9.75 8.97 -1.29
C ARG A 104 8.28 9.39 -1.18
N ARG A 105 7.40 8.40 -0.97
CA ARG A 105 5.97 8.58 -0.63
C ARG A 105 5.57 7.84 0.63
N VAL A 106 4.59 8.36 1.34
CA VAL A 106 3.90 7.68 2.44
C VAL A 106 2.45 7.45 2.06
N ILE A 107 2.04 6.18 2.11
CA ILE A 107 0.70 5.72 1.78
C ILE A 107 0.07 5.19 3.06
N ALA A 108 -0.97 5.82 3.56
CA ALA A 108 -1.74 5.34 4.70
C ALA A 108 -2.86 4.41 4.21
N CYS A 109 -2.95 3.21 4.79
CA CYS A 109 -3.87 2.17 4.36
C CYS A 109 -4.79 1.72 5.49
N GLY A 110 -6.09 1.90 5.27
CA GLY A 110 -7.18 1.55 6.17
C GLY A 110 -7.60 2.65 7.13
N ASP A 111 -8.84 2.59 7.60
CA ASP A 111 -9.46 3.65 8.40
C ASP A 111 -8.69 3.91 9.70
N CYS A 112 -8.16 2.87 10.34
CA CYS A 112 -7.28 3.02 11.51
C CYS A 112 -6.07 3.92 11.22
N ALA A 113 -5.48 3.83 10.03
CA ALA A 113 -4.33 4.64 9.62
C ALA A 113 -4.73 6.08 9.25
N LEU A 114 -5.96 6.30 8.78
CA LEU A 114 -6.46 7.60 8.34
C LEU A 114 -7.05 8.42 9.50
N ASN A 115 -7.86 7.79 10.36
CA ASN A 115 -8.69 8.48 11.36
C ASN A 115 -8.77 7.76 12.71
N ARG A 116 -7.84 6.83 12.99
CA ARG A 116 -7.77 6.00 14.19
C ARG A 116 -8.88 4.94 14.33
N GLY A 117 -9.88 4.95 13.44
CA GLY A 117 -10.97 3.98 13.39
C GLY A 117 -11.63 3.75 14.75
N VAL A 118 -11.83 2.48 15.09
CA VAL A 118 -12.38 2.03 16.38
C VAL A 118 -11.50 2.38 17.59
N PHE A 119 -10.21 2.70 17.38
CA PHE A 119 -9.25 2.95 18.46
C PHE A 119 -9.01 4.44 18.76
N GLY A 120 -9.91 5.34 18.33
CA GLY A 120 -9.84 6.80 18.45
C GLY A 120 -9.10 7.34 19.68
N ASP A 121 -9.66 7.08 20.86
CA ASP A 121 -9.15 7.57 22.15
C ASP A 121 -8.52 6.46 23.01
N ALA A 122 -8.13 5.35 22.39
CA ALA A 122 -7.53 4.24 23.10
C ALA A 122 -6.20 4.66 23.71
N TYR A 123 -5.98 4.35 24.99
CA TYR A 123 -4.81 4.80 25.74
C TYR A 123 -3.48 4.55 25.01
N GLY A 124 -3.31 3.39 24.36
CA GLY A 124 -2.08 2.99 23.68
C GLY A 124 -1.82 3.65 22.32
N VAL A 125 -2.73 4.48 21.82
CA VAL A 125 -2.67 5.10 20.50
C VAL A 125 -2.09 6.51 20.61
N VAL A 126 -1.14 6.83 19.74
CA VAL A 126 -0.60 8.18 19.57
C VAL A 126 -1.48 8.98 18.61
N GLY A 127 -1.92 8.35 17.53
CA GLY A 127 -2.76 8.99 16.52
C GLY A 127 -2.92 8.17 15.25
N ALA A 128 -3.54 8.79 14.25
CA ALA A 128 -3.52 8.32 12.87
C ALA A 128 -2.11 8.51 12.26
N VAL A 129 -1.83 7.88 11.13
CA VAL A 129 -0.51 7.97 10.47
C VAL A 129 -0.18 9.41 10.09
N GLY A 130 -1.16 10.16 9.55
CA GLY A 130 -1.00 11.56 9.14
C GLY A 130 -0.67 12.54 10.28
N GLU A 131 -0.94 12.15 11.52
CA GLU A 131 -0.61 12.94 12.71
C GLU A 131 0.84 12.70 13.19
N VAL A 132 1.47 11.61 12.74
CA VAL A 132 2.82 11.21 13.17
C VAL A 132 3.86 11.44 12.08
N VAL A 133 3.49 11.22 10.81
CA VAL A 133 4.33 11.41 9.62
C VAL A 133 3.50 12.01 8.48
N PRO A 134 4.09 12.80 7.56
CA PRO A 134 3.35 13.35 6.43
C PRO A 134 2.88 12.22 5.49
N VAL A 135 1.58 12.20 5.19
CA VAL A 135 0.94 11.22 4.28
C VAL A 135 0.73 11.88 2.92
N ASP A 136 1.06 11.16 1.85
CA ASP A 136 0.85 11.60 0.47
C ASP A 136 -0.42 10.99 -0.13
N VAL A 137 -0.73 9.73 0.21
CA VAL A 137 -1.85 8.95 -0.36
C VAL A 137 -2.61 8.28 0.77
N GLU A 138 -3.92 8.34 0.72
CA GLU A 138 -4.81 7.67 1.67
C GLU A 138 -5.65 6.60 0.96
N ILE A 139 -5.77 5.43 1.57
CA ILE A 139 -6.59 4.31 1.10
C ILE A 139 -7.66 4.02 2.16
N PRO A 140 -8.89 4.55 2.02
CA PRO A 140 -9.97 4.31 2.99
C PRO A 140 -10.50 2.87 2.90
N GLY A 141 -10.91 2.32 4.06
CA GLY A 141 -11.52 0.99 4.18
C GLY A 141 -11.16 0.26 5.49
N CYS A 142 -11.95 -0.76 5.86
CA CYS A 142 -11.73 -1.55 7.08
C CYS A 142 -12.03 -3.06 6.88
N PRO A 143 -11.15 -3.83 6.21
CA PRO A 143 -9.98 -3.36 5.46
C PRO A 143 -10.36 -2.87 4.04
N PRO A 144 -9.52 -2.05 3.39
CA PRO A 144 -9.67 -1.74 1.97
C PRO A 144 -9.47 -3.00 1.13
N THR A 145 -10.31 -3.18 0.11
CA THR A 145 -10.23 -4.35 -0.79
C THR A 145 -8.93 -4.36 -1.61
N PRO A 146 -8.48 -5.53 -2.12
CA PRO A 146 -7.25 -5.62 -2.91
C PRO A 146 -7.30 -4.75 -4.17
N SER A 147 -8.48 -4.64 -4.79
CA SER A 147 -8.72 -3.76 -5.94
C SER A 147 -8.57 -2.28 -5.60
N GLN A 148 -9.01 -1.85 -4.42
CA GLN A 148 -8.80 -0.47 -3.95
C GLN A 148 -7.32 -0.19 -3.67
N ILE A 149 -6.62 -1.14 -3.05
CA ILE A 149 -5.17 -1.05 -2.82
C ILE A 149 -4.44 -0.92 -4.16
N ILE A 150 -4.74 -1.78 -5.14
CA ILE A 150 -4.14 -1.71 -6.48
C ILE A 150 -4.43 -0.37 -7.14
N ALA A 151 -5.67 0.12 -7.10
CA ALA A 151 -6.01 1.40 -7.73
C ALA A 151 -5.18 2.55 -7.14
N ALA A 152 -4.97 2.57 -5.82
CA ALA A 152 -4.12 3.54 -5.16
C ALA A 152 -2.66 3.41 -5.60
N LEU A 153 -2.10 2.19 -5.60
CA LEU A 153 -0.72 1.94 -6.05
C LEU A 153 -0.51 2.36 -7.51
N ARG A 154 -1.47 2.03 -8.38
CA ARG A 154 -1.48 2.41 -9.79
C ARG A 154 -1.54 3.92 -10.01
N SER A 155 -2.22 4.64 -9.12
CA SER A 155 -2.23 6.10 -9.16
C SER A 155 -0.85 6.70 -8.91
N VAL A 156 0.00 6.01 -8.14
CA VAL A 156 1.39 6.39 -7.87
C VAL A 156 2.32 5.92 -9.00
N THR A 157 2.16 4.68 -9.48
CA THR A 157 3.01 4.14 -10.57
C THR A 157 2.71 4.76 -11.93
N GLY A 158 1.48 5.24 -12.14
CA GLY A 158 0.99 5.77 -13.41
C GLY A 158 0.71 4.69 -14.48
N LYS A 159 0.49 3.43 -14.07
CA LYS A 159 0.15 2.28 -14.92
C LYS A 159 -1.23 1.74 -14.56
#